data_AF-A0A8J4VNB9-F1
#
_entry.id   AF-A0A8J4VNB9-F1
#
_cell.length_a   1.000
_cell.length_b   1.000
_cell.length_c   1.000
_cell.angle_alpha   90.00
_cell.angle_beta   90.00
_cell.angle_gamma   90.00
#
_symmetry.space_group_name_H-M   'P 1'
#
loop_
_entity.id
_entity.type
_entity.pdbx_description
1 polymer ?
#
loop_
_entity_poly.entity_id
_entity_poly.type
_entity_poly.pdbx_seq_one_letter_code
_entity_poly.pdbx_strand_id
1 'polypeptide(L)'
;MLDTWLPEQVAFIQSMGNEKSNSHWEAELPPNYDRVGIENFICAKYEEKRWIARDGKPKSPTRGQEDKASVHWQRPGERSGHGHISRRLNKNE
;
A
#
# COMPACT_ATOMS: atom_id res chain seq x y z
N MET A 1 5.40 14.62 23.20
CA MET A 1 5.11 15.15 21.85
C MET A 1 4.52 14.02 21.04
N LEU A 2 3.58 14.32 20.16
CA LEU A 2 3.12 13.37 19.13
C LEU A 2 4.12 13.39 17.97
N ASP A 3 4.11 12.34 17.15
CA ASP A 3 5.03 12.19 16.03
C ASP A 3 4.86 13.29 14.96
N THR A 4 5.98 13.71 14.37
CA THR A 4 6.00 14.66 13.24
C THR A 4 6.08 13.91 11.92
N TRP A 5 5.29 14.34 10.94
CA TRP A 5 5.17 13.71 9.63
C TRP A 5 5.83 14.57 8.55
N LEU A 6 6.53 13.92 7.61
CA LEU A 6 7.09 14.59 6.43
C LEU A 6 5.98 14.85 5.40
N PRO A 7 6.05 15.97 4.64
CA PRO A 7 5.05 16.26 3.60
C PRO A 7 4.86 15.13 2.58
N GLU A 8 5.93 14.42 2.23
CA GLU A 8 5.88 13.26 1.35
C GLU A 8 5.09 12.09 1.95
N GLN A 9 5.24 11.83 3.25
CA GLN A 9 4.49 10.77 3.93
C GLN A 9 3.00 11.10 3.95
N VAL A 10 2.65 12.37 4.20
CA VAL A 10 1.25 12.83 4.17
C VAL A 10 0.68 12.69 2.75
N ALA A 11 1.42 13.13 1.73
CA ALA A 11 1.00 12.98 0.34
C ALA A 11 0.79 11.52 -0.05
N PHE A 12 1.66 10.61 0.42
CA PHE A 12 1.51 9.18 0.16
C PHE A 12 0.24 8.61 0.80
N ILE A 13 -0.02 8.91 2.09
CA ILE A 13 -1.26 8.45 2.74
C ILE A 13 -2.49 9.02 2.08
N GLN A 14 -2.49 10.31 1.71
CA GLN A 14 -3.59 10.93 0.96
C GLN A 14 -3.81 10.25 -0.39
N SER A 15 -2.73 9.86 -1.08
CA SER A 15 -2.82 9.19 -2.38
C SER A 15 -3.37 7.76 -2.27
N MET A 16 -3.11 7.06 -1.17
CA MET A 16 -3.59 5.71 -0.92
C MET A 16 -5.01 5.73 -0.33
N GLY A 17 -5.17 6.29 0.87
CA GLY A 17 -6.44 6.32 1.60
C GLY A 17 -6.98 4.93 1.97
N ASN A 18 -7.99 4.92 2.84
CA ASN A 18 -8.62 3.66 3.26
C ASN A 18 -9.43 3.02 2.13
N GLU A 19 -9.96 3.79 1.19
CA GLU A 19 -10.74 3.26 0.07
C GLU A 19 -9.90 2.28 -0.77
N LYS A 20 -8.74 2.72 -1.28
CA LYS A 20 -7.85 1.84 -2.08
C LYS A 20 -7.28 0.70 -1.25
N SER A 21 -6.98 0.95 0.02
CA SER A 21 -6.52 -0.08 0.95
C SER A 21 -7.58 -1.18 1.12
N ASN A 22 -8.84 -0.80 1.33
CA ASN A 22 -9.95 -1.73 1.49
C ASN A 22 -10.24 -2.49 0.19
N SER A 23 -10.18 -1.82 -0.97
CA SER A 23 -10.33 -2.49 -2.27
C SER A 23 -9.31 -3.61 -2.50
N HIS A 24 -8.13 -3.53 -1.87
CA HIS A 24 -7.11 -4.57 -1.99
C HIS A 24 -7.16 -5.59 -0.86
N TRP A 25 -7.11 -5.13 0.40
CA TRP A 25 -6.97 -5.98 1.58
C TRP A 25 -8.29 -6.57 2.09
N GLU A 26 -9.42 -5.97 1.70
CA GLU A 26 -10.77 -6.40 2.09
C GLU A 26 -11.63 -6.74 0.85
N ALA A 27 -10.98 -7.03 -0.29
CA ALA A 27 -11.65 -7.29 -1.58
C ALA A 27 -12.66 -8.44 -1.51
N GLU A 28 -12.32 -9.50 -0.78
CA GLU A 28 -13.14 -10.69 -0.55
C GLU A 28 -13.68 -10.77 0.89
N LEU A 29 -13.68 -9.66 1.64
CA LEU A 29 -14.15 -9.66 3.02
C LEU A 29 -15.68 -9.80 3.06
N PRO A 30 -16.24 -10.77 3.81
CA PRO A 30 -17.69 -10.88 3.93
C PRO A 30 -18.31 -9.63 4.56
N PRO A 31 -19.47 -9.15 4.06
CA PRO A 31 -20.10 -7.92 4.55
C PRO A 31 -20.56 -8.01 6.03
N ASN A 32 -20.77 -9.23 6.55
CA ASN A 32 -21.16 -9.48 7.94
C ASN A 32 -19.99 -10.00 8.80
N TYR A 33 -18.73 -9.72 8.41
CA TYR A 33 -17.58 -10.16 9.19
C TYR A 33 -17.47 -9.37 10.50
N ASP A 34 -17.42 -10.10 11.61
CA ASP A 34 -17.30 -9.50 12.94
C ASP A 34 -15.89 -8.93 13.18
N ARG A 35 -15.83 -7.64 13.53
CA ARG A 35 -14.58 -6.93 13.84
C ARG A 35 -14.29 -6.84 15.34
N VAL A 36 -15.08 -7.51 16.20
CA VAL A 36 -14.90 -7.51 17.68
C VAL A 36 -13.54 -8.08 18.11
N GLY A 37 -12.93 -8.97 17.31
CA GLY A 37 -11.56 -9.47 17.49
C GLY A 37 -10.54 -8.75 16.62
N ILE A 38 -10.24 -7.48 16.91
CA ILE A 38 -9.43 -6.62 16.02
C ILE A 38 -8.00 -7.16 15.79
N GLU A 39 -7.39 -7.81 16.78
CA GLU A 39 -6.04 -8.40 16.64
C GLU A 39 -6.03 -9.51 15.58
N ASN A 40 -6.97 -10.46 15.70
CA ASN A 40 -7.15 -11.51 14.70
C ASN A 40 -7.50 -10.94 13.33
N PHE A 41 -8.33 -9.89 13.29
CA PHE A 41 -8.65 -9.21 12.03
C PHE A 41 -7.43 -8.60 11.37
N ILE A 42 -6.56 -7.92 12.13
CA ILE A 42 -5.33 -7.30 11.61
C ILE A 42 -4.34 -8.37 11.14
N CYS A 43 -4.10 -9.43 11.91
CA CYS A 43 -3.23 -10.53 11.49
C CYS A 43 -3.81 -11.26 10.25
N ALA A 44 -5.10 -11.59 10.23
CA ALA A 44 -5.73 -12.21 9.06
C ALA A 44 -5.66 -11.31 7.81
N LYS A 45 -5.74 -9.98 7.98
CA LYS A 45 -5.66 -9.00 6.90
C LYS A 45 -4.25 -8.92 6.33
N TYR A 46 -3.24 -8.68 7.17
CA TYR A 46 -1.90 -8.33 6.68
C TYR A 46 -0.90 -9.50 6.68
N GLU A 47 -0.99 -10.42 7.64
CA GLU A 47 -0.12 -11.60 7.69
C GLU A 47 -0.66 -12.70 6.79
N GLU A 48 -1.93 -13.08 6.95
CA GLU A 48 -2.52 -14.16 6.16
C GLU A 48 -2.97 -13.72 4.77
N LYS A 49 -3.12 -12.41 4.54
CA LYS A 49 -3.61 -11.86 3.26
C LYS A 49 -4.95 -12.47 2.83
N ARG A 50 -5.80 -12.76 3.82
CA ARG A 50 -6.95 -13.68 3.68
C ARG A 50 -7.99 -13.23 2.66
N TRP A 51 -8.18 -11.92 2.50
CA TRP A 51 -9.24 -11.34 1.67
C TRP A 51 -8.72 -10.52 0.48
N ILE A 52 -7.45 -10.73 0.08
CA ILE A 52 -6.95 -10.15 -1.16
C ILE A 52 -7.57 -10.90 -2.34
N ALA A 53 -7.99 -10.16 -3.37
CA ALA A 53 -8.51 -10.74 -4.61
C ALA A 53 -7.55 -11.79 -5.17
N ARG A 54 -7.96 -13.05 -5.20
CA ARG A 54 -7.13 -14.13 -5.74
C ARG A 54 -7.28 -14.17 -7.25
N ASP A 55 -6.41 -13.46 -7.96
CA ASP A 55 -6.22 -13.62 -9.40
C ASP A 55 -5.83 -15.08 -9.74
N GLY A 56 -6.83 -15.93 -9.98
CA GLY A 56 -6.75 -17.08 -10.88
C GLY A 56 -5.83 -18.27 -10.56
N LYS A 57 -5.24 -18.40 -9.36
CA LYS A 57 -4.63 -19.70 -8.96
C LYS A 57 -4.71 -19.96 -7.46
N PRO A 58 -5.36 -21.06 -7.03
CA PRO A 58 -5.40 -21.40 -5.61
C PRO A 58 -4.00 -21.85 -5.19
N LYS A 59 -3.22 -20.93 -4.63
CA LYS A 59 -2.06 -21.31 -3.85
C LYS A 59 -2.58 -21.78 -2.50
N SER A 60 -2.30 -23.04 -2.17
CA SER A 60 -2.45 -23.64 -0.85
C SER A 60 -1.89 -22.69 0.23
N PRO A 61 -2.29 -22.82 1.51
CA PRO A 61 -1.77 -21.98 2.57
C PRO A 61 -0.28 -22.30 2.77
N THR A 62 0.58 -21.64 2.00
CA THR A 62 2.02 -21.70 2.19
C THR A 62 2.32 -20.87 3.42
N ARG A 63 2.34 -21.58 4.55
CA ARG A 63 3.02 -21.19 5.78
C ARG A 63 4.37 -20.57 5.42
N GLY A 64 4.52 -19.27 5.65
CA GLY A 64 5.79 -18.55 5.63
C GLY A 64 6.61 -18.69 4.34
N GLN A 65 6.16 -18.07 3.26
CA GLN A 65 7.12 -17.54 2.28
C GLN A 65 7.14 -16.02 2.41
N GLU A 66 8.06 -15.59 3.25
CA GLU A 66 8.95 -14.45 3.04
C GLU A 66 9.29 -14.24 1.55
N ASP A 67 8.34 -13.73 0.77
CA ASP A 67 8.67 -13.02 -0.44
C ASP A 67 9.36 -11.74 0.00
N LYS A 68 10.69 -11.80 0.01
CA LYS A 68 11.60 -10.69 -0.17
C LYS A 68 11.29 -9.96 -1.48
N ALA A 69 10.09 -9.40 -1.60
CA ALA A 69 9.97 -8.12 -2.24
C ALA A 69 10.75 -7.18 -1.34
N SER A 70 11.96 -6.84 -1.76
CA SER A 70 12.72 -5.71 -1.28
C SER A 70 11.82 -4.47 -1.37
N VAL A 71 10.91 -4.29 -0.42
CA VAL A 71 10.43 -2.98 0.00
C VAL A 71 11.67 -2.39 0.64
N HIS A 72 12.55 -1.86 -0.21
CA HIS A 72 13.49 -0.88 0.29
C HIS A 72 12.58 0.18 0.90
N TRP A 73 12.64 0.34 2.21
CA TRP A 73 12.15 1.56 2.80
C TRP A 73 13.21 2.58 2.38
N GLN A 74 13.01 3.24 1.22
CA GLN A 74 13.94 4.31 0.84
C GLN A 74 13.70 5.42 1.85
N ARG A 75 14.63 5.48 2.78
CA ARG A 75 14.93 6.65 3.59
C ARG A 75 15.05 7.83 2.61
N PRO A 76 14.12 8.80 2.61
CA PRO A 76 14.21 9.93 1.70
C PRO A 76 15.28 10.86 2.27
N GLY A 77 16.51 10.71 1.80
CA GLY A 77 17.62 11.39 2.44
C GLY A 77 18.95 11.29 1.75
N GLU A 78 19.04 11.18 0.41
CA GLU A 78 20.28 11.49 -0.30
C GLU A 78 20.00 12.29 -1.58
N ARG A 79 20.71 13.42 -1.66
CA ARG A 79 20.59 14.54 -2.59
C ARG A 79 21.52 14.28 -3.79
N SER A 80 21.07 14.54 -5.02
CA SER A 80 21.81 15.23 -6.11
C SER A 80 21.59 14.62 -7.49
N GLY A 81 21.32 15.51 -8.46
CA GLY A 81 21.96 15.40 -9.77
C GLY A 81 21.07 15.33 -10.99
N HIS A 82 20.71 16.50 -11.52
CA HIS A 82 20.71 16.84 -12.94
C HIS A 82 19.89 16.02 -13.96
N GLY A 83 18.86 16.70 -14.49
CA GLY A 83 18.86 17.04 -15.92
C GLY A 83 17.87 16.29 -16.81
N HIS A 84 16.77 16.95 -17.18
CA HIS A 84 16.23 16.90 -18.54
C HIS A 84 15.21 18.04 -18.73
N ILE A 85 15.57 18.96 -19.61
CA ILE A 85 14.72 20.01 -20.16
C ILE A 85 13.88 19.38 -21.27
N SER A 86 12.56 19.59 -21.27
CA SER A 86 11.79 19.59 -22.51
C SER A 86 10.68 20.63 -22.47
N ARG A 87 10.90 21.69 -23.27
CA ARG A 87 9.91 22.69 -23.69
C ARG A 87 8.76 22.00 -24.43
N ARG A 88 7.52 22.39 -24.14
CA ARG A 88 6.43 22.44 -25.13
C ARG A 88 5.62 23.72 -24.91
N LEU A 89 5.85 24.70 -25.79
CA LEU A 89 4.96 25.84 -26.00
C LEU A 89 3.71 25.32 -26.70
N ASN A 90 2.54 25.55 -26.12
CA ASN A 90 1.28 25.50 -26.85
C ASN A 90 0.77 26.92 -27.02
N LYS A 91 0.73 27.35 -28.28
CA LYS A 91 0.08 28.56 -28.79
C LYS A 91 -1.24 28.11 -29.39
N ASN A 92 -2.36 28.74 -29.03
CA ASN A 92 -3.63 28.77 -29.77
C ASN A 92 -4.50 29.92 -29.20
N GLU A 93 -4.44 31.09 -29.82
CA GLU A 93 -5.55 32.05 -29.91
C GLU A 93 -5.65 32.47 -31.38
#